data_AF-A0A0A1DGV3-F1
#
_entry.id   AF-A0A0A1DGV3-F1
#
_cell.length_a   1.000
_cell.length_b   1.000
_cell.length_c   1.000
_cell.angle_alpha   90.00
_cell.angle_beta   90.00
_cell.angle_gamma   90.00
#
_symmetry.space_group_name_H-M   'P 1'
#
loop_
_entity.id
_entity.type
_entity.pdbx_description
1 polymer ?
#
loop_
_entity_poly.entity_id
_entity_poly.type
_entity_poly.pdbx_seq_one_letter_code
_entity_poly.pdbx_strand_id
1 'polypeptide(L)'
;MNTLVAQEGLKIDWANMPTYNTIMAVAVGAALIGLVMLGRQLLTSPEEVEADGWALTFGVLGGILTATGLHMTLTWPLAAGGFPFDNIIFGETSLGFGVLLLGAALYLWKRGAAALASSKPVEKLARVAQPITVFVGGLGLSLVAIAVAGIKYKLFAAPAEEPISGQFADYPMVEATFMSLLIAVVGLGALAFAVLVNRLRSTGTAGVWARITGWLWTVSGVLLLLFGAMNFFTHIGLIVNTM
;
A
#
# COMPACT_ATOMS: atom_id res chain seq x y z
N MET A 1 -28.52 -5.10 31.41
CA MET A 1 -29.07 -4.95 30.04
C MET A 1 -28.12 -5.61 29.01
N ASN A 2 -27.61 -6.81 29.31
CA ASN A 2 -26.42 -7.39 28.66
C ASN A 2 -26.64 -8.82 28.09
N THR A 3 -27.87 -9.20 27.74
CA THR A 3 -28.14 -10.61 27.36
C THR A 3 -28.99 -10.82 26.11
N LEU A 4 -29.37 -9.76 25.38
CA LEU A 4 -30.15 -9.90 24.14
C LEU A 4 -29.34 -9.56 22.87
N VAL A 5 -28.26 -8.78 22.96
CA VAL A 5 -27.41 -8.44 21.79
C VAL A 5 -26.46 -9.59 21.43
N ALA A 6 -26.20 -10.53 22.35
CA ALA A 6 -25.31 -11.67 22.10
C ALA A 6 -25.97 -12.85 21.35
N GLN A 7 -27.27 -12.79 21.04
CA GLN A 7 -28.01 -13.87 20.37
C GLN A 7 -28.27 -13.62 18.87
N GLU A 8 -28.14 -12.39 18.40
CA GLU A 8 -28.17 -12.08 16.98
C GLU A 8 -26.72 -11.84 16.55
N GLY A 9 -26.08 -12.83 15.92
CA GLY A 9 -24.71 -12.71 15.41
C GLY A 9 -24.52 -11.46 14.55
N LEU A 10 -23.26 -11.04 14.34
CA LEU A 10 -22.95 -9.83 13.59
C LEU A 10 -23.62 -9.85 12.20
N LYS A 11 -24.57 -8.93 11.95
CA LYS A 11 -25.18 -8.73 10.64
C LYS A 11 -24.65 -7.44 10.02
N ILE A 12 -23.98 -7.57 8.89
CA ILE A 12 -23.37 -6.44 8.17
C ILE A 12 -24.22 -6.12 6.95
N ASP A 13 -24.60 -4.85 6.80
CA ASP A 13 -25.24 -4.36 5.58
C ASP A 13 -24.19 -4.13 4.48
N TRP A 14 -23.84 -5.22 3.79
CA TRP A 14 -22.86 -5.22 2.71
C TRP A 14 -23.25 -4.31 1.53
N ALA A 15 -24.55 -3.99 1.36
CA ALA A 15 -24.99 -3.09 0.30
C ALA A 15 -24.54 -1.63 0.56
N ASN A 16 -24.29 -1.29 1.82
CA ASN A 16 -23.90 0.06 2.25
C ASN A 16 -22.46 0.10 2.82
N MET A 17 -21.63 -0.92 2.53
CA MET A 17 -20.23 -1.00 2.98
C MET A 17 -19.26 -1.40 1.86
N PRO A 18 -19.03 -0.53 0.86
CA PRO A 18 -18.09 -0.84 -0.22
C PRO A 18 -16.64 -0.80 0.29
N THR A 19 -16.01 -1.97 0.45
CA THR A 19 -14.58 -2.10 0.75
C THR A 19 -13.85 -2.87 -0.34
N TYR A 20 -12.66 -2.39 -0.75
CA TYR A 20 -11.84 -3.03 -1.80
C TYR A 20 -10.45 -3.44 -1.29
N ASN A 21 -10.28 -3.53 0.03
CA ASN A 21 -8.99 -3.79 0.67
C ASN A 21 -8.34 -5.12 0.22
N THR A 22 -9.11 -6.12 -0.23
CA THR A 22 -8.60 -7.37 -0.83
C THR A 22 -7.72 -7.09 -2.07
N ILE A 23 -8.30 -6.50 -3.12
CA ILE A 23 -7.58 -6.20 -4.36
C ILE A 23 -6.56 -5.06 -4.17
N MET A 24 -6.86 -4.09 -3.28
CA MET A 24 -5.90 -3.05 -2.94
C MET A 24 -4.64 -3.64 -2.31
N ALA A 25 -4.75 -4.54 -1.33
CA ALA A 25 -3.59 -5.15 -0.67
C ALA A 25 -2.71 -5.92 -1.67
N VAL A 26 -3.32 -6.69 -2.58
CA VAL A 26 -2.60 -7.37 -3.68
C VAL A 26 -1.88 -6.35 -4.57
N ALA A 27 -2.58 -5.29 -5.00
CA ALA A 27 -2.00 -4.28 -5.88
C ALA A 27 -0.88 -3.47 -5.21
N VAL A 28 -1.03 -3.10 -3.93
CA VAL A 28 0.03 -2.45 -3.14
C VAL A 28 1.23 -3.38 -3.01
N GLY A 29 1.01 -4.65 -2.63
CA GLY A 29 2.07 -5.64 -2.49
C GLY A 29 2.88 -5.82 -3.77
N ALA A 30 2.19 -6.01 -4.90
CA ALA A 30 2.80 -6.10 -6.22
C ALA A 30 3.56 -4.83 -6.61
N ALA A 31 3.01 -3.64 -6.32
CA ALA A 31 3.65 -2.37 -6.66
C ALA A 31 4.91 -2.12 -5.84
N LEU A 32 4.93 -2.44 -4.54
CA LEU A 32 6.11 -2.33 -3.68
C LEU A 32 7.23 -3.26 -4.15
N ILE A 33 6.90 -4.52 -4.47
CA ILE A 33 7.85 -5.48 -5.05
C ILE A 33 8.37 -4.95 -6.39
N GLY A 34 7.48 -4.46 -7.27
CA GLY A 34 7.83 -3.89 -8.57
C GLY A 34 8.77 -2.70 -8.47
N LEU A 35 8.54 -1.77 -7.53
CA LEU A 35 9.43 -0.64 -7.27
C LEU A 35 10.84 -1.09 -6.84
N VAL A 36 10.92 -2.13 -6.00
CA VAL A 36 12.23 -2.70 -5.60
C VAL A 36 12.91 -3.38 -6.79
N MET A 37 12.18 -4.16 -7.59
CA MET A 37 12.71 -4.82 -8.77
C MET A 37 13.24 -3.81 -9.80
N LEU A 38 12.46 -2.77 -10.13
CA LEU A 38 12.91 -1.69 -10.99
C LEU A 38 14.13 -0.97 -10.41
N GLY A 39 14.08 -0.62 -9.12
CA GLY A 39 15.21 0.03 -8.45
C GLY A 39 16.49 -0.82 -8.49
N ARG A 40 16.37 -2.14 -8.33
CA ARG A 40 17.49 -3.07 -8.45
C ARG A 40 18.03 -3.11 -9.88
N GLN A 41 17.18 -3.28 -10.89
CA GLN A 41 17.60 -3.30 -12.29
C GLN A 41 18.31 -2.00 -12.67
N LEU A 42 17.76 -0.84 -12.30
CA LEU A 42 18.38 0.46 -12.53
C LEU A 42 19.79 0.58 -11.94
N LEU A 43 20.04 -0.08 -10.80
CA LEU A 43 21.33 -0.02 -10.11
C LEU A 43 22.33 -1.08 -10.58
N THR A 44 21.87 -2.20 -11.13
CA THR A 44 22.75 -3.34 -11.49
C THR A 44 22.89 -3.57 -12.99
N SER A 45 21.84 -3.35 -13.76
CA SER A 45 21.78 -3.57 -15.21
C SER A 45 20.81 -2.56 -15.87
N PRO A 46 21.11 -1.25 -15.81
CA PRO A 46 20.23 -0.21 -16.34
C PRO A 46 19.93 -0.34 -17.85
N GLU A 47 20.83 -0.98 -18.60
CA GLU A 47 20.68 -1.30 -20.02
C GLU A 47 19.61 -2.35 -20.33
N GLU A 48 19.24 -3.18 -19.35
CA GLU A 48 18.19 -4.21 -19.50
C GLU A 48 16.79 -3.67 -19.11
N VAL A 49 16.69 -2.41 -18.69
CA VAL A 49 15.44 -1.83 -18.21
C VAL A 49 14.53 -1.48 -19.39
N GLU A 50 13.44 -2.23 -19.52
CA GLU A 50 12.38 -1.96 -20.49
C GLU A 50 11.33 -0.99 -19.91
N ALA A 51 11.41 0.28 -20.30
CA ALA A 51 10.52 1.32 -19.79
C ALA A 51 9.03 1.04 -20.04
N ASP A 52 8.69 0.43 -21.18
CA ASP A 52 7.31 0.12 -21.55
C ASP A 52 6.71 -0.96 -20.64
N GLY A 53 7.48 -1.98 -20.27
CA GLY A 53 7.04 -3.03 -19.34
C GLY A 53 6.74 -2.48 -17.95
N TRP A 54 7.59 -1.58 -17.45
CA TRP A 54 7.38 -0.91 -16.17
C TRP A 54 6.23 0.11 -16.23
N ALA A 55 6.06 0.82 -17.34
CA ALA A 55 4.93 1.71 -17.55
C ALA A 55 3.59 0.96 -17.54
N LEU A 56 3.50 -0.18 -18.22
CA LEU A 56 2.33 -1.04 -18.18
C LEU A 56 2.03 -1.53 -16.75
N THR A 57 3.06 -2.03 -16.06
CA THR A 57 2.95 -2.55 -14.69
C THR A 57 2.40 -1.50 -13.73
N PHE A 58 3.02 -0.31 -13.67
CA PHE A 58 2.55 0.75 -12.78
C PHE A 58 1.26 1.41 -13.25
N GLY A 59 0.97 1.39 -14.55
CA GLY A 59 -0.30 1.88 -15.09
C GLY A 59 -1.48 1.05 -14.61
N VAL A 60 -1.37 -0.29 -14.69
CA VAL A 60 -2.42 -1.21 -14.23
C VAL A 60 -2.59 -1.14 -12.71
N LEU A 61 -1.51 -1.29 -11.96
CA LEU A 61 -1.55 -1.27 -10.49
C LEU A 61 -2.01 0.10 -9.96
N GLY A 62 -1.49 1.19 -10.55
CA GLY A 62 -1.90 2.55 -10.22
C GLY A 62 -3.37 2.81 -10.55
N GLY A 63 -3.87 2.29 -11.67
CA GLY A 63 -5.28 2.40 -12.05
C GLY A 63 -6.22 1.73 -11.05
N ILE A 64 -5.90 0.49 -10.64
CA ILE A 64 -6.67 -0.24 -9.62
C ILE A 64 -6.71 0.55 -8.30
N LEU A 65 -5.55 0.95 -7.78
CA LEU A 65 -5.44 1.65 -6.51
C LEU A 65 -6.09 3.03 -6.53
N THR A 66 -5.95 3.75 -7.64
CA THR A 66 -6.58 5.07 -7.81
C THR A 66 -8.10 4.94 -7.88
N ALA A 67 -8.64 4.04 -8.70
CA ALA A 67 -10.09 3.91 -8.85
C ALA A 67 -10.75 3.45 -7.55
N THR A 68 -10.22 2.41 -6.93
CA THR A 68 -10.77 1.86 -5.68
C THR A 68 -10.56 2.82 -4.50
N GLY A 69 -9.38 3.46 -4.40
CA GLY A 69 -9.06 4.43 -3.36
C GLY A 69 -9.90 5.70 -3.48
N LEU A 70 -10.09 6.21 -4.70
CA LEU A 70 -10.94 7.37 -4.97
C LEU A 70 -12.39 7.08 -4.58
N HIS A 71 -12.92 5.90 -4.95
CA HIS A 71 -14.28 5.53 -4.59
C HIS A 71 -14.46 5.52 -3.06
N MET A 72 -13.59 4.83 -2.32
CA MET A 72 -13.65 4.81 -0.86
C MET A 72 -13.52 6.21 -0.26
N THR A 73 -12.58 7.03 -0.75
CA THR A 73 -12.36 8.39 -0.26
C THR A 73 -13.58 9.31 -0.47
N LEU A 74 -14.24 9.23 -1.63
CA LEU A 74 -15.37 10.12 -1.97
C LEU A 74 -16.72 9.63 -1.45
N THR A 75 -16.84 8.36 -1.09
CA THR A 75 -18.11 7.79 -0.58
C THR A 75 -18.20 7.80 0.94
N TRP A 76 -17.19 8.36 1.62
CA TRP A 76 -17.19 8.56 3.07
C TRP A 76 -17.68 9.98 3.47
N PRO A 77 -18.40 10.16 4.61
CA PRO A 77 -19.02 9.16 5.48
C PRO A 77 -20.39 8.68 4.96
N LEU A 78 -20.68 8.92 3.68
CA LEU A 78 -22.00 8.74 3.07
C LEU A 78 -22.50 7.27 3.11
N ALA A 79 -21.58 6.31 3.21
CA ALA A 79 -21.85 4.90 3.48
C ALA A 79 -21.76 4.59 4.99
N ALA A 80 -22.92 4.53 5.68
CA ALA A 80 -23.03 4.29 7.12
C ALA A 80 -22.82 2.80 7.49
N GLY A 81 -21.60 2.28 7.31
CA GLY A 81 -21.32 0.85 7.47
C GLY A 81 -20.75 0.41 8.83
N GLY A 82 -20.12 1.28 9.62
CA GLY A 82 -19.54 0.91 10.92
C GLY A 82 -18.00 0.84 11.00
N PHE A 83 -17.28 0.94 9.86
CA PHE A 83 -15.81 1.05 9.81
C PHE A 83 -15.34 2.30 9.05
N PRO A 84 -15.76 3.52 9.47
CA PRO A 84 -15.48 4.75 8.73
C PRO A 84 -13.97 5.02 8.52
N PHE A 85 -13.14 4.57 9.47
CA PHE A 85 -11.70 4.76 9.45
C PHE A 85 -10.98 3.99 8.33
N ASP A 86 -11.58 2.94 7.76
CA ASP A 86 -11.00 2.19 6.64
C ASP A 86 -10.77 3.06 5.39
N ASN A 87 -11.56 4.12 5.23
CA ASN A 87 -11.36 5.09 4.15
C ASN A 87 -10.08 5.89 4.33
N ILE A 88 -9.75 6.26 5.57
CA ILE A 88 -8.49 6.95 5.89
C ILE A 88 -7.32 6.00 5.72
N ILE A 89 -7.45 4.78 6.24
CA ILE A 89 -6.36 3.80 6.28
C ILE A 89 -6.05 3.24 4.90
N PHE A 90 -7.08 2.82 4.16
CA PHE A 90 -6.92 2.12 2.88
C PHE A 90 -7.30 3.00 1.69
N GLY A 91 -8.37 3.78 1.78
CA GLY A 91 -8.86 4.62 0.69
C GLY A 91 -7.87 5.73 0.30
N GLU A 92 -7.59 6.65 1.24
CA GLU A 92 -6.73 7.81 1.02
C GLU A 92 -5.29 7.40 0.68
N THR A 93 -4.77 6.39 1.37
CA THR A 93 -3.40 5.90 1.17
C THR A 93 -3.26 5.19 -0.19
N SER A 94 -4.23 4.35 -0.58
CA SER A 94 -4.24 3.69 -1.89
C SER A 94 -4.44 4.70 -3.01
N LEU A 95 -5.28 5.72 -2.81
CA LEU A 95 -5.44 6.82 -3.78
C LEU A 95 -4.11 7.55 -3.99
N GLY A 96 -3.47 7.99 -2.91
CA GLY A 96 -2.19 8.69 -2.96
C GLY A 96 -1.10 7.86 -3.65
N PHE A 97 -0.99 6.58 -3.29
CA PHE A 97 -0.01 5.68 -3.90
C PHE A 97 -0.35 5.34 -5.35
N GLY A 98 -1.62 5.10 -5.67
CA GLY A 98 -2.09 4.83 -7.02
C GLY A 98 -1.79 5.97 -7.99
N VAL A 99 -2.04 7.21 -7.58
CA VAL A 99 -1.74 8.41 -8.40
C VAL A 99 -0.24 8.54 -8.64
N LEU A 100 0.60 8.22 -7.65
CA LEU A 100 2.06 8.20 -7.82
C LEU A 100 2.51 7.16 -8.85
N LEU A 101 1.93 5.95 -8.81
CA LEU A 101 2.21 4.89 -9.79
C LEU A 101 1.75 5.29 -11.19
N LEU A 102 0.57 5.91 -11.33
CA LEU A 102 0.10 6.44 -12.61
C LEU A 102 1.04 7.54 -13.13
N GLY A 103 1.51 8.44 -12.27
CA GLY A 103 2.50 9.45 -12.63
C GLY A 103 3.82 8.83 -13.12
N ALA A 104 4.31 7.80 -12.42
CA ALA A 104 5.49 7.04 -12.82
C ALA A 104 5.28 6.33 -14.17
N ALA A 105 4.12 5.69 -14.36
CA ALA A 105 3.75 5.01 -15.59
C ALA A 105 3.74 5.97 -16.79
N LEU A 106 3.08 7.12 -16.65
CA LEU A 106 3.03 8.15 -17.69
C LEU A 106 4.43 8.69 -18.01
N TYR A 107 5.26 8.92 -17.00
CA TYR A 107 6.63 9.38 -17.22
C TYR A 107 7.47 8.32 -17.96
N LEU A 108 7.42 7.05 -17.52
CA LEU A 108 8.17 5.96 -18.15
C LEU A 108 7.72 5.75 -19.60
N TRP A 109 6.41 5.76 -19.86
CA TRP A 109 5.88 5.65 -21.22
C TRP A 109 6.33 6.79 -22.15
N LYS A 110 6.32 8.03 -21.66
CA LYS A 110 6.64 9.20 -22.51
C LYS A 110 8.12 9.50 -22.61
N ARG A 111 8.89 9.23 -21.55
CA ARG A 111 10.26 9.73 -21.37
C ARG A 111 11.23 8.66 -20.86
N GLY A 112 10.78 7.45 -20.56
CA GLY A 112 11.59 6.39 -19.97
C GLY A 112 12.78 6.00 -20.83
N ALA A 113 12.56 5.67 -22.11
CA ALA A 113 13.65 5.33 -23.04
C ALA A 113 14.72 6.44 -23.12
N ALA A 114 14.30 7.70 -23.25
CA ALA A 114 15.21 8.85 -23.29
C ALA A 114 15.90 9.14 -21.93
N ALA A 115 15.29 8.74 -20.81
CA ALA A 115 15.90 8.83 -19.49
C ALA A 115 16.99 7.76 -19.31
N LEU A 116 16.69 6.53 -19.72
CA LEU A 116 17.58 5.37 -19.63
C LEU A 116 18.79 5.48 -20.59
N ALA A 117 18.61 6.06 -21.77
CA ALA A 117 19.71 6.32 -22.71
C ALA A 117 20.69 7.44 -22.29
N SER A 118 20.46 8.10 -21.15
CA SER A 118 21.38 9.14 -20.68
C SER A 118 22.66 8.54 -20.10
N SER A 119 23.74 9.32 -20.05
CA SER A 119 25.02 8.86 -19.48
C SER A 119 24.95 8.53 -17.98
N LYS A 120 23.90 9.00 -17.28
CA LYS A 120 23.66 8.77 -15.85
C LYS A 120 22.17 8.57 -15.58
N PRO A 121 21.60 7.41 -15.98
CA PRO A 121 20.15 7.20 -15.97
C PRO A 121 19.56 7.27 -14.57
N VAL A 122 20.23 6.67 -13.58
CA VAL A 122 19.80 6.68 -12.17
C VAL A 122 19.74 8.10 -11.61
N GLU A 123 20.77 8.91 -11.84
CA GLU A 123 20.83 10.30 -11.37
C GLU A 123 19.75 11.15 -12.04
N LYS A 124 19.52 10.95 -13.34
CA LYS A 124 18.47 11.63 -14.10
C LYS A 124 17.08 11.31 -13.57
N LEU A 125 16.77 10.03 -13.34
CA LEU A 125 15.49 9.60 -12.76
C LEU A 125 15.32 10.11 -11.31
N ALA A 126 16.39 10.10 -10.51
CA ALA A 126 16.35 10.65 -9.15
C ALA A 126 16.06 12.16 -9.15
N ARG A 127 16.63 12.93 -10.09
CA ARG A 127 16.32 14.37 -10.26
C ARG A 127 14.85 14.60 -10.61
N VAL A 128 14.26 13.75 -11.45
CA VAL A 128 12.84 13.82 -11.82
C VAL A 128 11.95 13.47 -10.63
N ALA A 129 12.30 12.44 -9.86
CA ALA A 129 11.54 12.00 -8.70
C ALA A 129 11.70 12.95 -7.49
N GLN A 130 12.76 13.74 -7.41
CA GLN A 130 13.07 14.50 -6.19
C GLN A 130 11.94 15.42 -5.70
N PRO A 131 11.25 16.22 -6.54
CA PRO A 131 10.18 17.09 -6.06
C PRO A 131 9.03 16.31 -5.39
N ILE A 132 8.68 15.15 -5.94
CA ILE A 132 7.56 14.35 -5.40
C ILE A 132 7.91 13.64 -4.08
N THR A 133 9.20 13.57 -3.72
CA THR A 133 9.62 12.94 -2.45
C THR A 133 9.06 13.63 -1.21
N VAL A 134 8.69 14.91 -1.29
CA VAL A 134 8.00 15.60 -0.19
C VAL A 134 6.64 14.96 0.07
N PHE A 135 5.88 14.69 -0.99
CA PHE A 135 4.57 14.03 -0.89
C PHE A 135 4.72 12.56 -0.47
N VAL A 136 5.68 11.83 -1.06
CA VAL A 136 5.98 10.44 -0.66
C VAL A 136 6.38 10.36 0.82
N GLY A 137 7.22 11.29 1.30
CA GLY A 137 7.59 11.38 2.70
C GLY A 137 6.40 11.72 3.60
N GLY A 138 5.53 12.63 3.17
CA GLY A 138 4.27 12.95 3.86
C GLY A 138 3.37 11.73 4.01
N LEU A 139 3.15 10.97 2.93
CA LEU A 139 2.41 9.70 2.99
C LEU A 139 3.09 8.69 3.91
N GLY A 140 4.43 8.63 3.91
CA GLY A 140 5.19 7.79 4.85
C GLY A 140 4.94 8.14 6.31
N LEU A 141 4.92 9.43 6.65
CA LEU A 141 4.56 9.90 8.00
C LEU A 141 3.11 9.55 8.34
N SER A 142 2.18 9.71 7.39
CA SER A 142 0.78 9.34 7.59
C SER A 142 0.62 7.84 7.90
N LEU A 143 1.33 6.97 7.19
CA LEU A 143 1.31 5.52 7.45
C LEU A 143 1.84 5.19 8.86
N VAL A 144 2.91 5.87 9.32
CA VAL A 144 3.41 5.71 10.69
C VAL A 144 2.36 6.20 11.71
N ALA A 145 1.68 7.31 11.45
CA ALA A 145 0.61 7.81 12.31
C ALA A 145 -0.59 6.84 12.38
N ILE A 146 -0.98 6.27 11.23
CA ILE A 146 -2.00 5.22 11.14
C ILE A 146 -1.60 3.99 11.95
N ALA A 147 -0.34 3.56 11.87
CA ALA A 147 0.16 2.43 12.65
C ALA A 147 0.03 2.69 14.16
N VAL A 148 0.39 3.89 14.63
CA VAL A 148 0.21 4.29 16.04
C VAL A 148 -1.27 4.31 16.43
N ALA A 149 -2.14 4.83 15.56
CA ALA A 149 -3.58 4.80 15.77
C ALA A 149 -4.12 3.36 15.86
N GLY A 150 -3.63 2.46 15.01
CA GLY A 150 -3.99 1.04 15.01
C GLY A 150 -3.70 0.35 16.33
N ILE A 151 -2.52 0.59 16.92
CA ILE A 151 -2.19 0.07 18.26
C ILE A 151 -3.07 0.72 19.33
N LYS A 152 -3.16 2.06 19.32
CA LYS A 152 -3.84 2.83 20.38
C LYS A 152 -5.33 2.51 20.47
N TYR A 153 -5.98 2.38 19.31
CA TYR A 153 -7.43 2.16 19.22
C TYR A 153 -7.79 0.72 18.88
N LYS A 154 -6.81 -0.19 18.81
CA LYS A 154 -6.98 -1.60 18.44
C LYS A 154 -7.73 -1.75 17.11
N LEU A 155 -7.38 -0.90 16.15
CA LEU A 155 -7.90 -1.01 14.79
C LEU A 155 -7.37 -2.34 14.20
N PHE A 156 -8.06 -2.89 13.20
CA PHE A 156 -7.73 -4.17 12.54
C PHE A 156 -8.08 -5.46 13.27
N ALA A 157 -8.78 -5.41 14.40
CA ALA A 157 -9.32 -6.62 15.01
C ALA A 157 -10.41 -7.22 14.11
N ALA A 158 -10.19 -8.45 13.66
CA ALA A 158 -11.12 -9.19 12.83
C ALA A 158 -12.34 -9.63 13.63
N PRO A 159 -13.54 -9.60 13.02
CA PRO A 159 -14.73 -10.23 13.58
C PRO A 159 -14.53 -11.73 13.77
N ALA A 160 -15.16 -12.32 14.78
CA ALA A 160 -15.10 -13.77 15.03
C ALA A 160 -15.66 -14.60 13.86
N GLU A 161 -16.54 -13.98 13.06
CA GLU A 161 -17.16 -14.52 11.87
C GLU A 161 -16.21 -14.61 10.67
N GLU A 162 -15.05 -13.96 10.70
CA GLU A 162 -14.08 -14.02 9.61
C GLU A 162 -13.25 -15.33 9.69
N PRO A 163 -13.14 -16.12 8.60
CA PRO A 163 -12.25 -17.27 8.58
C PRO A 163 -10.79 -16.89 8.84
N ILE A 164 -10.06 -17.74 9.55
CA ILE A 164 -8.64 -17.58 9.91
C ILE A 164 -8.40 -16.45 10.91
N SER A 165 -8.62 -15.19 10.53
CA SER A 165 -8.40 -14.02 11.39
C SER A 165 -9.34 -13.98 12.59
N GLY A 166 -10.61 -14.36 12.41
CA GLY A 166 -11.59 -14.45 13.50
C GLY A 166 -11.23 -15.45 14.61
N GLN A 167 -10.30 -16.39 14.37
CA GLN A 167 -9.76 -17.26 15.43
C GLN A 167 -8.99 -16.48 16.51
N PHE A 168 -8.57 -15.26 16.20
CA PHE A 168 -7.86 -14.36 17.11
C PHE A 168 -8.76 -13.22 17.63
N ALA A 169 -10.07 -13.28 17.45
CA ALA A 169 -11.01 -12.23 17.86
C ALA A 169 -10.93 -11.91 19.37
N ASP A 170 -10.65 -12.90 20.22
CA ASP A 170 -10.44 -12.71 21.66
C ASP A 170 -9.09 -12.04 22.02
N TYR A 171 -8.19 -11.94 21.04
CA TYR A 171 -6.84 -11.38 21.16
C TYR A 171 -6.62 -10.22 20.18
N PRO A 172 -7.43 -9.14 20.22
CA PRO A 172 -7.42 -8.06 19.23
C PRO A 172 -6.07 -7.35 19.09
N MET A 173 -5.22 -7.42 20.13
CA MET A 173 -3.87 -6.86 20.08
C MET A 173 -2.93 -7.59 19.12
N VAL A 174 -3.17 -8.87 18.83
CA VAL A 174 -2.33 -9.65 17.91
C VAL A 174 -2.42 -9.07 16.51
N GLU A 175 -3.64 -8.92 15.99
CA GLU A 175 -3.88 -8.40 14.65
C GLU A 175 -3.62 -6.91 14.55
N ALA A 176 -4.03 -6.13 15.55
CA ALA A 176 -3.71 -4.71 15.61
C ALA A 176 -2.19 -4.48 15.54
N THR A 177 -1.40 -5.28 16.27
CA THR A 177 0.07 -5.17 16.24
C THR A 177 0.63 -5.60 14.90
N PHE A 178 0.16 -6.72 14.35
CA PHE A 178 0.63 -7.22 13.06
C PHE A 178 0.38 -6.21 11.94
N MET A 179 -0.87 -5.73 11.80
CA MET A 179 -1.26 -4.79 10.76
C MET A 179 -0.61 -3.42 10.94
N SER A 180 -0.56 -2.90 12.17
CA SER A 180 0.15 -1.65 12.44
C SER A 180 1.63 -1.74 12.11
N LEU A 181 2.31 -2.83 12.47
CA LEU A 181 3.73 -3.01 12.13
C LEU A 181 3.92 -3.08 10.62
N LEU A 182 3.07 -3.81 9.91
CA LEU A 182 3.12 -3.92 8.46
C LEU A 182 2.97 -2.55 7.79
N ILE A 183 1.97 -1.76 8.18
CA ILE A 183 1.73 -0.40 7.69
C ILE A 183 2.92 0.52 8.03
N ALA A 184 3.46 0.43 9.24
CA ALA A 184 4.62 1.20 9.65
C ALA A 184 5.86 0.90 8.78
N VAL A 185 6.10 -0.38 8.46
CA VAL A 185 7.22 -0.79 7.60
C VAL A 185 7.09 -0.19 6.19
N VAL A 186 5.88 -0.15 5.62
CA VAL A 186 5.63 0.55 4.33
C VAL A 186 5.98 2.04 4.46
N GLY A 187 5.49 2.70 5.52
CA GLY A 187 5.73 4.11 5.78
C GLY A 187 7.21 4.45 5.97
N LEU A 188 7.93 3.63 6.75
CA LEU A 188 9.39 3.76 6.91
C LEU A 188 10.13 3.56 5.59
N GLY A 189 9.65 2.66 4.72
CA GLY A 189 10.19 2.49 3.38
C GLY A 189 10.02 3.74 2.51
N ALA A 190 8.87 4.41 2.59
CA ALA A 190 8.61 5.67 1.89
C ALA A 190 9.51 6.82 2.39
N LEU A 191 9.75 6.90 3.71
CA LEU A 191 10.70 7.86 4.29
C LEU A 191 12.14 7.56 3.84
N ALA A 192 12.56 6.29 3.88
CA ALA A 192 13.86 5.86 3.40
C ALA A 192 14.04 6.14 1.90
N PHE A 193 12.99 5.97 1.09
CA PHE A 193 12.98 6.32 -0.32
C PHE A 193 13.21 7.81 -0.56
N ALA A 194 12.57 8.70 0.22
CA ALA A 194 12.80 10.13 0.11
C ALA A 194 14.28 10.49 0.40
N VAL A 195 14.91 9.83 1.36
CA VAL A 195 16.36 9.99 1.64
C VAL A 195 17.20 9.43 0.49
N LEU A 196 16.86 8.24 -0.01
CA LEU A 196 17.55 7.57 -1.12
C LEU A 196 17.58 8.45 -2.37
N VAL A 197 16.44 8.98 -2.81
CA VAL A 197 16.35 9.84 -4.00
C VAL A 197 17.22 11.10 -3.85
N ASN A 198 17.22 11.72 -2.67
CA ASN A 198 18.08 12.88 -2.39
C ASN A 198 19.57 12.54 -2.43
N ARG A 199 19.97 11.34 -1.98
CA ARG A 199 21.35 10.85 -2.05
C ARG A 199 21.78 10.52 -3.48
N LEU A 200 20.93 9.84 -4.25
CA LEU A 200 21.16 9.56 -5.66
C LEU A 200 21.31 10.85 -6.46
N ARG A 201 20.47 11.86 -6.19
CA ARG A 201 20.56 13.18 -6.83
C ARG A 201 21.86 13.91 -6.51
N SER A 202 22.29 13.91 -5.25
CA SER A 202 23.41 14.75 -4.79
C SER A 202 24.78 14.10 -4.97
N THR A 203 24.86 12.77 -4.83
CA THR A 203 26.13 12.03 -4.82
C THR A 203 26.24 11.00 -5.93
N GLY A 204 25.13 10.67 -6.62
CA GLY A 204 25.08 9.55 -7.56
C GLY A 204 25.14 8.16 -6.89
N THR A 205 25.23 8.10 -5.55
CA THR A 205 25.38 6.83 -4.81
C THR A 205 24.11 6.45 -4.07
N ALA A 206 23.71 5.19 -4.22
CA ALA A 206 22.52 4.63 -3.56
C ALA A 206 22.84 4.21 -2.10
N GLY A 207 24.03 3.64 -1.89
CA GLY A 207 24.58 3.29 -0.59
C GLY A 207 23.68 2.38 0.25
N VAL A 208 23.75 2.56 1.57
CA VAL A 208 22.94 1.80 2.53
C VAL A 208 21.43 2.04 2.37
N TRP A 209 21.04 3.23 1.89
CA TRP A 209 19.64 3.62 1.76
C TRP A 209 18.89 2.80 0.72
N ALA A 210 19.53 2.42 -0.39
CA ALA A 210 18.90 1.51 -1.35
C ALA A 210 18.61 0.14 -0.74
N ARG A 211 19.52 -0.36 0.10
CA ARG A 211 19.34 -1.65 0.79
C ARG A 211 18.24 -1.57 1.85
N ILE A 212 18.18 -0.47 2.62
CA ILE A 212 17.13 -0.24 3.62
C ILE A 212 15.76 -0.14 2.94
N THR A 213 15.60 0.75 1.96
CA THR A 213 14.34 0.91 1.21
C THR A 213 13.93 -0.41 0.55
N GLY A 214 14.89 -1.09 -0.09
CA GLY A 214 14.67 -2.38 -0.73
C GLY A 214 14.13 -3.44 0.23
N TRP A 215 14.73 -3.60 1.41
CA TRP A 215 14.26 -4.56 2.40
C TRP A 215 12.88 -4.21 2.96
N LEU A 216 12.65 -2.95 3.35
CA LEU A 216 11.38 -2.52 3.93
C LEU A 216 10.22 -2.78 2.94
N TRP A 217 10.39 -2.40 1.68
CA TRP A 217 9.36 -2.61 0.65
C TRP A 217 9.26 -4.04 0.14
N THR A 218 10.35 -4.81 0.12
CA THR A 218 10.25 -6.24 -0.24
C THR A 218 9.46 -7.01 0.82
N VAL A 219 9.81 -6.82 2.09
CA VAL A 219 9.15 -7.55 3.19
C VAL A 219 7.69 -7.15 3.28
N SER A 220 7.39 -5.85 3.34
CA SER A 220 6.00 -5.40 3.39
C SER A 220 5.22 -5.73 2.11
N GLY A 221 5.86 -5.65 0.94
CA GLY A 221 5.25 -5.99 -0.34
C GLY A 221 4.86 -7.46 -0.44
N VAL A 222 5.75 -8.37 -0.05
CA VAL A 222 5.46 -9.83 -0.02
C VAL A 222 4.35 -10.14 0.98
N LEU A 223 4.41 -9.55 2.19
CA LEU A 223 3.39 -9.76 3.20
C LEU A 223 2.02 -9.25 2.74
N LEU A 224 1.93 -8.03 2.19
CA LEU A 224 0.68 -7.47 1.66
C LEU A 224 0.13 -8.25 0.46
N LEU A 225 1.00 -8.74 -0.42
CA LEU A 225 0.58 -9.53 -1.58
C LEU A 225 -0.06 -10.85 -1.14
N LEU A 226 0.62 -11.60 -0.26
CA LEU A 226 0.14 -12.89 0.21
C LEU A 226 -1.06 -12.75 1.14
N PHE A 227 -1.03 -11.77 2.05
CA PHE A 227 -2.15 -11.47 2.93
C PHE A 227 -3.37 -11.00 2.13
N GLY A 228 -3.19 -10.09 1.18
CA GLY A 228 -4.28 -9.65 0.29
C GLY A 228 -4.89 -10.79 -0.53
N ALA A 229 -4.07 -11.72 -1.02
CA ALA A 229 -4.55 -12.92 -1.71
C ALA A 229 -5.36 -13.82 -0.78
N MET A 230 -4.91 -14.02 0.46
CA MET A 230 -5.66 -14.76 1.48
C MET A 230 -6.98 -14.05 1.83
N ASN A 231 -7.00 -12.73 1.86
CA ASN A 231 -8.19 -11.95 2.22
C ASN A 231 -9.35 -12.12 1.23
N PHE A 232 -9.10 -12.56 -0.02
CA PHE A 232 -10.20 -12.96 -0.89
C PHE A 232 -11.01 -14.11 -0.27
N PHE A 233 -10.35 -15.10 0.32
CA PHE A 233 -11.03 -16.21 0.99
C PHE A 233 -11.71 -15.76 2.28
N THR A 234 -11.00 -15.01 3.13
CA THR A 234 -11.52 -14.62 4.45
C THR A 234 -12.69 -13.64 4.32
N HIS A 235 -12.62 -12.65 3.42
CA HIS A 235 -13.72 -11.70 3.22
C HIS A 235 -14.96 -12.36 2.60
N ILE A 236 -14.79 -13.32 1.67
CA ILE A 236 -15.93 -14.10 1.17
C ILE A 236 -16.59 -14.86 2.31
N GLY A 237 -15.81 -15.52 3.17
CA GLY A 237 -16.35 -16.23 4.32
C GLY A 237 -17.01 -15.31 5.33
N LEU A 238 -16.45 -14.12 5.60
CA LEU A 238 -17.07 -13.12 6.45
C LEU A 238 -18.44 -12.72 5.92
N ILE A 239 -18.57 -12.46 4.61
CA ILE A 239 -19.86 -12.15 3.98
C ILE A 239 -20.83 -13.32 4.17
N VAL A 240 -20.42 -14.56 3.86
CA VAL A 240 -21.26 -15.75 4.02
C VAL A 240 -21.72 -15.98 5.46
N ASN A 241 -20.87 -15.67 6.44
CA ASN A 241 -21.17 -15.88 7.86
C ASN A 241 -21.98 -14.73 8.50
N THR A 242 -22.17 -13.60 7.79
CA THR A 242 -22.85 -12.40 8.30
C THR A 242 -24.07 -11.96 7.48
N MET A 243 -24.40 -12.68 6.39
CA MET A 243 -25.66 -12.58 5.66
C MET A 243 -26.80 -13.28 6.42
#